data_AF-A0A2E6PI44-F1
#
_entry.id   AF-A0A2E6PI44-F1
#
_cell.length_a   1.000
_cell.length_b   1.000
_cell.length_c   1.000
_cell.angle_alpha   90.00
_cell.angle_beta   90.00
_cell.angle_gamma   90.00
#
_symmetry.space_group_name_H-M   'P 1'
#
loop_
_entity.id
_entity.type
_entity.pdbx_description
1 polymer ?
#
loop_
_entity_poly.entity_id
_entity_poly.type
_entity_poly.pdbx_seq_one_letter_code
_entity_poly.pdbx_strand_id
1 'polypeptide(L)'
;MTLSEYVLKRNGVPLGAKGSLLKNLENSFGAESNVLFWKYWNPIWGFYLSKYIYLPLNRYLPKSISSIVTFAASGALHDLAIGLLGLGWQNFLTIWFVMMGVFMSISKSLNISYSKFGFFIRAVINISSITICLFLAILFT
;
A
#
# COMPACT_ATOMS: atom_id res chain seq x y z
N MET A 1 -19.69 6.46 2.11
CA MET A 1 -19.06 5.76 0.98
C MET A 1 -19.03 4.28 1.28
N THR A 2 -19.69 3.49 0.45
CA THR A 2 -19.71 2.02 0.52
C THR A 2 -18.42 1.44 -0.06
N LEU A 3 -18.18 0.13 0.16
CA LEU A 3 -17.02 -0.57 -0.44
C LEU A 3 -17.07 -0.49 -1.97
N SER A 4 -18.23 -0.75 -2.58
CA SER A 4 -18.41 -0.73 -4.03
C SER A 4 -18.12 0.65 -4.62
N GLU A 5 -18.63 1.72 -4.00
CA GLU A 5 -18.32 3.11 -4.38
C GLU A 5 -16.83 3.41 -4.26
N TYR A 6 -16.19 2.95 -3.17
CA TYR A 6 -14.78 3.16 -2.96
C TYR A 6 -13.93 2.48 -4.04
N VAL A 7 -14.22 1.21 -4.33
CA VAL A 7 -13.50 0.43 -5.34
C VAL A 7 -13.69 1.03 -6.73
N LEU A 8 -14.92 1.41 -7.09
CA LEU A 8 -15.21 2.09 -8.35
C LEU A 8 -14.43 3.40 -8.47
N LYS A 9 -14.37 4.20 -7.40
CA LYS A 9 -13.59 5.45 -7.35
C LYS A 9 -12.08 5.22 -7.52
N ARG A 10 -11.54 4.12 -7.01
CA ARG A 10 -10.09 3.83 -7.07
C ARG A 10 -9.67 3.18 -8.38
N ASN A 11 -10.40 2.17 -8.84
CA ASN A 11 -10.01 1.38 -10.01
C ASN A 11 -10.70 1.82 -11.30
N GLY A 12 -11.77 2.61 -11.22
CA GLY A 12 -12.59 2.98 -12.37
C GLY A 12 -13.49 1.85 -12.89
N VAL A 13 -13.45 0.68 -12.23
CA VAL A 13 -14.30 -0.48 -12.57
C VAL A 13 -15.05 -0.97 -11.34
N PRO A 14 -16.27 -1.52 -11.49
CA PRO A 14 -17.05 -2.03 -10.37
C PRO A 14 -16.34 -3.17 -9.64
N LEU A 15 -16.67 -3.33 -8.34
CA LEU A 15 -16.23 -4.47 -7.54
C LEU A 15 -16.70 -5.78 -8.18
N GLY A 16 -15.78 -6.73 -8.37
CA GLY A 16 -16.09 -8.03 -8.99
C GLY A 16 -16.16 -8.01 -10.53
N ALA A 17 -15.92 -6.87 -11.18
CA ALA A 17 -15.89 -6.80 -12.64
C ALA A 17 -14.76 -7.66 -13.24
N LYS A 18 -15.01 -8.23 -14.42
CA LYS A 18 -13.98 -8.90 -15.23
C LYS A 18 -12.85 -7.91 -15.54
N GLY A 19 -11.60 -8.36 -15.39
CA GLY A 19 -10.42 -7.50 -15.60
C GLY A 19 -10.10 -6.55 -14.45
N SER A 20 -10.82 -6.62 -13.31
CA SER A 20 -10.55 -5.75 -12.14
C SER A 20 -9.13 -5.88 -11.60
N LEU A 21 -8.56 -7.08 -11.61
CA LEU A 21 -7.16 -7.31 -11.22
C LEU A 21 -6.19 -6.60 -12.17
N LEU A 22 -6.36 -6.78 -13.50
CA LEU A 22 -5.51 -6.13 -14.49
C LEU A 22 -5.57 -4.60 -14.34
N LYS A 23 -6.78 -4.06 -14.21
CA LYS A 23 -6.97 -2.62 -14.01
C LYS A 23 -6.33 -2.12 -12.73
N ASN A 24 -6.37 -2.92 -11.67
CA ASN A 24 -5.72 -2.60 -10.41
C ASN A 24 -4.20 -2.50 -10.56
N LEU A 25 -3.58 -3.49 -11.22
CA LEU A 25 -2.14 -3.52 -11.45
C LEU A 25 -1.71 -2.38 -12.37
N GLU A 26 -2.44 -2.13 -13.46
CA GLU A 26 -2.20 -0.98 -14.36
C GLU A 26 -2.24 0.34 -13.59
N ASN A 27 -3.29 0.58 -12.80
CA ASN A 27 -3.40 1.83 -12.04
C ASN A 27 -2.30 1.95 -10.98
N SER A 28 -1.96 0.85 -10.31
CA SER A 28 -0.94 0.84 -9.26
C SER A 28 0.45 1.12 -9.84
N PHE A 29 0.91 0.32 -10.79
CA PHE A 29 2.24 0.51 -11.40
C PHE A 29 2.33 1.79 -12.25
N GLY A 30 1.24 2.20 -12.88
CA GLY A 30 1.14 3.46 -13.62
C GLY A 30 0.93 4.71 -12.75
N ALA A 31 0.84 4.56 -11.42
CA ALA A 31 0.62 5.66 -10.49
C ALA A 31 1.69 6.74 -10.62
N GLU A 32 1.34 7.98 -10.32
CA GLU A 32 2.24 9.15 -10.49
C GLU A 32 3.07 9.48 -9.26
N SER A 33 2.82 8.77 -8.16
CA SER A 33 3.53 8.89 -6.90
C SER A 33 3.35 7.62 -6.07
N ASN A 34 4.27 7.38 -5.14
CA ASN A 34 4.16 6.26 -4.19
C ASN A 34 2.87 6.32 -3.35
N VAL A 35 2.40 7.53 -3.06
CA VAL A 35 1.12 7.73 -2.35
C VAL A 35 -0.05 7.25 -3.18
N LEU A 36 -0.03 7.47 -4.50
CA LEU A 36 -1.09 7.00 -5.40
C LEU A 36 -0.98 5.49 -5.62
N PHE A 37 0.23 4.93 -5.73
CA PHE A 37 0.46 3.49 -5.84
C PHE A 37 -0.32 2.75 -4.74
N TRP A 38 -0.12 3.11 -3.48
CA TRP A 38 -0.78 2.45 -2.35
C TRP A 38 -2.28 2.76 -2.20
N LYS A 39 -2.77 3.83 -2.85
CA LYS A 39 -4.23 4.09 -2.93
C LYS A 39 -4.91 3.20 -3.96
N TYR A 40 -4.18 2.81 -5.01
CA TYR A 40 -4.68 1.88 -6.02
C TYR A 40 -4.48 0.45 -5.59
N TRP A 41 -3.31 0.09 -5.06
CA TRP A 41 -2.98 -1.28 -4.68
C TRP A 41 -4.02 -1.90 -3.75
N ASN A 42 -4.71 -2.93 -4.24
CA ASN A 42 -5.77 -3.65 -3.52
C ASN A 42 -6.77 -2.72 -2.78
N PRO A 43 -7.74 -2.10 -3.50
CA PRO A 43 -8.61 -1.09 -2.92
C PRO A 43 -9.59 -1.67 -1.88
N ILE A 44 -9.88 -2.97 -1.93
CA ILE A 44 -10.72 -3.64 -0.92
C ILE A 44 -9.98 -3.65 0.41
N TRP A 45 -8.71 -4.08 0.40
CA TRP A 45 -7.86 -4.07 1.58
C TRP A 45 -7.64 -2.64 2.10
N GLY A 46 -7.32 -1.71 1.19
CA GLY A 46 -7.16 -0.30 1.52
C GLY A 46 -8.42 0.34 2.13
N PHE A 47 -9.63 -0.07 1.72
CA PHE A 47 -10.88 0.39 2.31
C PHE A 47 -10.99 0.01 3.79
N TYR A 48 -10.74 -1.25 4.13
CA TYR A 48 -10.86 -1.73 5.50
C TYR A 48 -9.78 -1.18 6.42
N LEU A 49 -8.53 -1.15 5.94
CA LEU A 49 -7.44 -0.49 6.66
C LEU A 49 -7.75 0.99 6.91
N SER A 50 -8.30 1.67 5.91
CA SER A 50 -8.65 3.08 6.05
C SER A 50 -9.74 3.28 7.10
N LYS A 51 -10.82 2.48 7.03
CA LYS A 51 -11.99 2.60 7.89
C LYS A 51 -11.71 2.24 9.34
N TYR A 52 -10.96 1.16 9.60
CA TYR A 52 -10.82 0.59 10.93
C TYR A 52 -9.50 0.92 11.63
N ILE A 53 -8.47 1.33 10.88
CA ILE A 53 -7.16 1.64 11.47
C ILE A 53 -6.79 3.10 11.23
N TYR A 54 -6.61 3.51 9.97
CA TYR A 54 -6.10 4.84 9.64
C TYR A 54 -6.99 5.99 10.13
N LEU A 55 -8.29 5.96 9.84
CA LEU A 55 -9.22 7.03 10.21
C LEU A 55 -9.40 7.16 11.73
N PRO A 56 -9.57 6.07 12.51
CA PRO A 56 -9.54 6.16 13.96
C PRO A 56 -8.23 6.73 14.51
N LEU A 57 -7.07 6.29 14.00
CA LEU A 57 -5.76 6.76 14.47
C LEU A 57 -5.53 8.26 14.22
N ASN A 58 -6.06 8.80 13.13
CA ASN A 58 -5.95 10.25 12.83
C ASN A 58 -6.61 11.17 13.86
N ARG A 59 -7.41 10.63 14.79
CA ARG A 59 -7.96 11.40 15.91
C ARG A 59 -6.90 11.70 16.98
N TYR A 60 -5.84 10.90 17.02
CA TYR A 60 -4.81 10.95 18.07
C TYR A 60 -3.40 11.20 17.52
N LEU A 61 -3.15 10.82 16.27
CA LEU A 61 -1.81 10.84 15.67
C LEU A 61 -1.77 11.71 14.40
N PRO A 62 -0.58 12.30 14.07
CA PRO A 62 -0.37 12.94 12.79
C PRO A 62 -0.57 11.95 11.64
N LYS A 63 -1.09 12.43 10.51
CA LYS A 63 -1.44 11.61 9.33
C LYS A 63 -0.30 10.70 8.86
N SER A 64 0.95 11.16 8.92
CA SER A 64 2.12 10.35 8.52
C SER A 64 2.34 9.17 9.46
N ILE A 65 2.21 9.37 10.77
CA ILE A 65 2.34 8.30 11.76
C ILE A 65 1.17 7.33 11.63
N SER A 66 -0.07 7.83 11.49
CA SER A 66 -1.23 6.98 11.25
C SER A 66 -1.06 6.09 10.02
N SER A 67 -0.47 6.62 8.94
CA SER A 67 -0.15 5.82 7.76
C SER A 67 0.86 4.71 8.08
N ILE A 68 1.99 5.03 8.73
CA ILE A 68 3.02 4.04 9.08
C ILE A 68 2.44 2.93 9.95
N VAL A 69 1.65 3.28 10.97
CA VAL A 69 0.98 2.30 11.85
C VAL A 69 -0.03 1.46 11.06
N THR A 70 -0.73 2.05 10.09
CA THR A 70 -1.65 1.30 9.22
C THR A 70 -0.91 0.28 8.36
N PHE A 71 0.27 0.64 7.84
CA PHE A 71 1.15 -0.31 7.14
C PHE A 71 1.64 -1.42 8.07
N ALA A 72 2.10 -1.07 9.28
CA ALA A 72 2.53 -2.05 10.28
C ALA A 72 1.42 -3.07 10.60
N ALA A 73 0.20 -2.57 10.85
CA ALA A 73 -0.96 -3.41 11.11
C ALA A 73 -1.30 -4.30 9.90
N SER A 74 -1.18 -3.77 8.68
CA SER A 74 -1.33 -4.58 7.46
C SER A 74 -0.30 -5.71 7.40
N GLY A 75 0.98 -5.42 7.61
CA GLY A 75 2.03 -6.44 7.60
C GLY A 75 1.82 -7.50 8.68
N ALA A 76 1.45 -7.09 9.90
CA ALA A 76 1.16 -8.00 11.00
C ALA A 76 -0.01 -8.94 10.70
N LEU A 77 -1.05 -8.46 9.99
CA LEU A 77 -2.15 -9.32 9.54
C LEU A 77 -1.70 -10.35 8.49
N HIS A 78 -0.72 -10.02 7.64
CA HIS A 78 -0.16 -11.00 6.70
C HIS A 78 0.73 -12.03 7.42
N ASP A 79 1.60 -11.58 8.32
CA ASP A 79 2.43 -12.47 9.15
C ASP A 79 1.54 -13.43 9.97
N LEU A 80 0.46 -12.92 10.56
CA LEU A 80 -0.55 -13.73 11.26
C LEU A 80 -1.18 -14.76 10.32
N ALA A 81 -1.59 -14.36 9.11
CA ALA A 81 -2.17 -15.29 8.15
C ALA A 81 -1.19 -16.42 7.79
N ILE A 82 0.09 -16.10 7.58
CA ILE A 82 1.14 -17.09 7.30
C ILE A 82 1.35 -18.04 8.49
N GLY A 83 1.40 -17.50 9.72
CA GLY A 83 1.51 -18.30 10.94
C GLY A 83 0.33 -19.26 11.12
N LEU A 84 -0.90 -18.78 10.88
CA LEU A 84 -2.12 -19.60 10.94
C LEU A 84 -2.20 -20.68 9.85
N LEU A 85 -1.52 -20.48 8.72
CA LEU A 85 -1.35 -21.51 7.68
C LEU A 85 -0.29 -22.56 8.03
N GLY A 86 0.37 -22.45 9.19
CA GLY A 86 1.38 -23.40 9.66
C GLY A 86 2.76 -23.21 9.03
N LEU A 87 3.00 -22.08 8.36
CA LEU A 87 4.28 -21.78 7.70
C LEU A 87 5.32 -21.11 8.63
N GLY A 88 5.02 -21.04 9.93
CA GLY A 88 5.88 -20.46 10.96
C GLY A 88 5.53 -19.02 11.33
N TRP A 89 5.69 -18.68 12.61
CA TRP A 89 5.52 -17.32 13.10
C TRP A 89 6.71 -16.46 12.67
N GLN A 90 6.42 -15.33 12.02
CA GLN A 90 7.42 -14.39 11.54
C GLN A 90 6.93 -12.95 11.74
N ASN A 91 7.83 -12.00 11.62
CA ASN A 91 7.55 -10.56 11.67
C ASN A 91 8.08 -9.83 10.40
N PHE A 92 8.48 -10.60 9.39
CA PHE A 92 9.15 -10.08 8.20
C PHE A 92 8.24 -9.15 7.41
N LEU A 93 6.97 -9.52 7.17
CA LEU A 93 6.06 -8.66 6.41
C LEU A 93 5.70 -7.40 7.19
N THR A 94 5.61 -7.47 8.51
CA THR A 94 5.44 -6.30 9.38
C THR A 94 6.59 -5.31 9.18
N ILE A 95 7.84 -5.77 9.26
CA ILE A 95 9.03 -4.94 9.09
C ILE A 95 9.07 -4.33 7.68
N TRP A 96 8.82 -5.15 6.65
CA TRP A 96 8.80 -4.68 5.28
C TRP A 96 7.72 -3.64 5.01
N PHE A 97 6.50 -3.84 5.52
CA PHE A 97 5.41 -2.88 5.38
C PHE A 97 5.70 -1.57 6.13
N VAL A 98 6.31 -1.63 7.31
CA VAL A 98 6.75 -0.42 8.03
C VAL A 98 7.72 0.39 7.16
N MET A 99 8.69 -0.25 6.52
CA MET A 99 9.63 0.43 5.61
C MET A 99 8.91 1.08 4.43
N MET A 100 7.96 0.38 3.82
CA MET A 100 7.13 0.95 2.74
C MET A 100 6.28 2.14 3.23
N GLY A 101 5.74 2.07 4.44
CA GLY A 101 4.98 3.15 5.07
C GLY A 101 5.84 4.38 5.38
N VAL A 102 7.07 4.19 5.84
CA VAL A 102 8.06 5.26 6.07
C VAL A 102 8.47 5.88 4.73
N PHE A 103 8.85 5.07 3.76
CA PHE A 103 9.24 5.53 2.43
C PHE A 103 8.12 6.35 1.76
N MET A 104 6.88 5.85 1.80
CA MET A 104 5.72 6.59 1.29
C MET A 104 5.54 7.93 2.02
N SER A 105 5.73 7.96 3.34
CA SER A 105 5.60 9.18 4.15
C SER A 105 6.66 10.22 3.81
N ILE A 106 7.91 9.80 3.62
CA ILE A 106 9.02 10.66 3.16
C ILE A 106 8.75 11.15 1.73
N SER A 107 8.34 10.27 0.83
CA SER A 107 8.01 10.62 -0.55
C SER A 107 6.89 11.67 -0.62
N LYS A 108 5.91 11.56 0.28
CA LYS A 108 4.84 12.54 0.44
C LYS A 108 5.33 13.88 0.99
N SER A 109 6.16 13.89 2.04
CA SER A 109 6.67 15.14 2.62
C SER A 109 7.56 15.92 1.64
N LEU A 110 8.27 15.21 0.77
CA LEU A 110 9.08 15.79 -0.31
C LEU A 110 8.26 16.15 -1.56
N ASN A 111 6.93 15.93 -1.56
CA ASN A 111 6.04 16.14 -2.70
C ASN A 111 6.55 15.48 -4.00
N ILE A 112 7.14 14.28 -3.89
CA ILE A 112 7.68 13.56 -5.04
C ILE A 112 6.52 13.16 -5.97
N SER A 113 6.59 13.63 -7.20
CA SER A 113 5.74 13.23 -8.30
C SER A 113 6.59 12.93 -9.52
N TYR A 114 6.24 11.86 -10.20
CA TYR A 114 6.84 11.43 -11.46
C TYR A 114 5.78 11.36 -12.57
N SER A 115 4.77 12.24 -12.48
CA SER A 115 3.69 12.39 -13.46
C SER A 115 4.18 12.78 -14.86
N LYS A 116 5.36 13.38 -14.99
CA LYS A 116 5.91 13.75 -16.30
C LYS A 116 6.33 12.55 -17.15
N PHE A 117 6.55 11.39 -16.54
CA PHE A 117 7.03 10.21 -17.24
C PHE A 117 5.88 9.35 -17.78
N GLY A 118 6.15 8.55 -18.81
CA GLY A 118 5.21 7.56 -19.34
C GLY A 118 5.08 6.32 -18.45
N PHE A 119 4.06 5.50 -18.70
CA PHE A 119 3.70 4.33 -17.89
C PHE A 119 4.89 3.44 -17.51
N PHE A 120 5.72 3.05 -18.48
CA PHE A 120 6.84 2.13 -18.24
C PHE A 120 7.83 2.67 -17.19
N ILE A 121 8.20 3.94 -17.27
CA ILE A 121 9.12 4.56 -16.32
C ILE A 121 8.46 4.64 -14.93
N ARG A 122 7.17 5.00 -14.86
CA ARG A 122 6.42 5.02 -13.59
C ARG A 122 6.39 3.64 -12.94
N ALA A 123 6.16 2.59 -13.74
CA ALA A 123 6.16 1.21 -13.28
C ALA A 123 7.52 0.81 -12.71
N VAL A 124 8.61 1.14 -13.41
CA VAL A 124 9.99 0.90 -12.93
C VAL A 124 10.25 1.62 -11.60
N ILE A 125 9.84 2.89 -11.47
CA ILE A 125 10.00 3.65 -10.21
C ILE A 125 9.24 3.00 -9.06
N ASN A 126 7.97 2.62 -9.28
CA ASN A 126 7.14 1.97 -8.26
C ASN A 126 7.70 0.61 -7.85
N ILE A 127 8.08 -0.23 -8.82
CA ILE A 127 8.68 -1.54 -8.55
C ILE A 127 9.99 -1.37 -7.78
N SER A 128 10.86 -0.45 -8.23
CA SER A 128 12.14 -0.19 -7.56
C SER A 128 11.93 0.26 -6.12
N SER A 129 10.91 1.09 -5.86
CA SER A 129 10.57 1.54 -4.50
C SER A 129 10.21 0.37 -3.58
N ILE A 130 9.42 -0.59 -4.07
CA ILE A 130 9.04 -1.80 -3.33
C ILE A 130 10.26 -2.71 -3.09
N THR A 131 11.06 -2.93 -4.14
CA THR A 131 12.26 -3.78 -4.08
C THR A 131 13.32 -3.20 -3.14
N ILE A 132 13.53 -1.89 -3.13
CA ILE A 132 14.44 -1.23 -2.19
C ILE A 132 13.94 -1.42 -0.76
N CYS A 133 12.65 -1.22 -0.50
CA CYS A 133 12.09 -1.47 0.84
C CYS A 133 12.22 -2.94 1.25
N LEU A 134 12.08 -3.88 0.30
CA LEU A 134 12.25 -5.31 0.55
C LEU A 134 13.71 -5.64 0.91
N PHE A 135 14.66 -5.12 0.13
CA PHE A 135 16.08 -5.30 0.39
C PHE A 135 16.47 -4.75 1.75
N LEU A 136 15.97 -3.56 2.10
CA LEU A 136 16.14 -3.02 3.45
C LEU A 136 15.55 -3.97 4.49
N ALA A 137 14.33 -4.48 4.31
CA ALA A 137 13.71 -5.38 5.29
C ALA A 137 14.57 -6.62 5.56
N ILE A 138 15.11 -7.22 4.50
CA ILE A 138 16.03 -8.37 4.58
C ILE A 138 17.30 -8.04 5.39
N LEU A 139 17.83 -6.83 5.31
CA LEU A 139 19.01 -6.45 6.10
C LEU A 139 18.72 -6.33 7.61
N PHE A 140 17.46 -6.13 8.00
CA PHE A 140 17.03 -5.95 9.39
C PHE A 140 16.45 -7.22 10.02
N THR A 141 16.38 -8.34 9.29
CA THR A 141 15.81 -9.63 9.74
C THR A 141 16.79 -10.77 9.52
#